data_AF-A0AAD5QWS2-F1
#
_entry.id   AF-A0AAD5QWS2-F1
#
_cell.length_a   1.000
_cell.length_b   1.000
_cell.length_c   1.000
_cell.angle_alpha   90.00
_cell.angle_beta   90.00
_cell.angle_gamma   90.00
#
_symmetry.space_group_name_H-M   'P 1'
#
loop_
_entity.id
_entity.type
_entity.pdbx_description
1 polymer ?
#
loop_
_entity_poly.entity_id
_entity_poly.type
_entity_poly.pdbx_seq_one_letter_code
_entity_poly.pdbx_strand_id
1 'polypeptide(L)'
;MMAALIEDILPPNYYSQSLLGVQADELATRHLMKSHVPDLNRILDELDVEVSLVTVNWLITLFATVLPTRTLLRVWDFVFYAGSVTIFRVIISIMKMKEDEIVDIGRSSKSSADVFNAISHLPHSVTEVDKLVEYMTSFEFTITDHLIRELRKKHQAILMADQGMIVNTTTDTNLPSKEFNVGNWPDRKASYIKSSIQKKTKMIRN
;
A
#
# COMPACT_ATOMS: atom_id res chain seq x y z
N MET A 1 -13.09 7.47 -10.59
CA MET A 1 -12.08 6.40 -10.48
C MET A 1 -10.93 6.81 -9.56
N MET A 2 -10.11 7.81 -9.91
CA MET A 2 -8.99 8.23 -9.04
C MET A 2 -9.41 8.75 -7.65
N ALA A 3 -10.55 9.45 -7.55
CA ALA A 3 -11.10 9.85 -6.25
C ALA A 3 -11.42 8.63 -5.37
N ALA A 4 -12.11 7.62 -5.91
CA ALA A 4 -12.43 6.38 -5.18
C ALA A 4 -11.19 5.60 -4.72
N LEU A 5 -10.09 5.62 -5.47
CA LEU A 5 -8.82 5.02 -5.02
C LEU A 5 -8.32 5.69 -3.73
N ILE A 6 -8.30 7.01 -3.69
CA ILE A 6 -7.75 7.80 -2.59
C ILE A 6 -8.74 7.87 -1.41
N GLU A 7 -10.04 7.95 -1.69
CA GLU A 7 -11.08 8.20 -0.71
C GLU A 7 -11.68 6.92 -0.13
N ASP A 8 -11.70 5.81 -0.87
CA ASP A 8 -12.45 4.61 -0.46
C ASP A 8 -11.61 3.33 -0.37
N ILE A 9 -10.53 3.20 -1.15
CA ILE A 9 -9.77 1.94 -1.27
C ILE A 9 -8.47 1.96 -0.47
N LEU A 10 -7.66 3.01 -0.62
CA LEU A 10 -6.39 3.15 0.07
C LEU A 10 -6.59 3.64 1.51
N PRO A 11 -5.67 3.30 2.43
CA PRO A 11 -5.78 3.77 3.79
C PRO A 11 -5.57 5.30 3.87
N PRO A 12 -6.05 5.94 4.95
CA PRO A 12 -5.82 7.36 5.18
C PRO A 12 -4.35 7.73 5.10
N ASN A 13 -4.06 8.94 4.62
CA ASN A 13 -2.71 9.49 4.54
C ASN A 13 -1.72 8.69 3.67
N TYR A 14 -2.22 7.92 2.69
CA TYR A 14 -1.35 7.18 1.77
C TYR A 14 -0.46 8.11 0.93
N TYR A 15 -1.04 9.19 0.39
CA TYR A 15 -0.33 10.23 -0.37
C TYR A 15 -0.15 11.54 0.41
N SER A 16 -0.06 11.48 1.75
CA SER A 16 0.27 12.63 2.57
C SER A 16 1.76 13.00 2.42
N GLN A 17 2.18 14.15 2.95
CA GLN A 17 3.60 14.53 2.99
C GLN A 17 4.46 13.53 3.77
N SER A 18 3.90 12.85 4.77
CA SER A 18 4.60 11.83 5.54
C SER A 18 4.57 10.46 4.88
N LEU A 19 3.74 10.23 3.86
CA LEU A 19 3.53 8.93 3.22
C LEU A 19 3.28 7.79 4.24
N LEU A 20 2.67 8.11 5.37
CA LEU A 20 2.55 7.18 6.51
C LEU A 20 1.80 5.90 6.12
N GLY A 21 0.77 6.02 5.27
CA GLY A 21 0.04 4.86 4.75
C GLY A 21 0.93 3.95 3.89
N VAL A 22 1.78 4.53 3.04
CA VAL A 22 2.72 3.76 2.20
C VAL A 22 3.79 3.09 3.05
N GLN A 23 4.36 3.80 4.04
CA GLN A 23 5.36 3.21 4.93
C GLN A 23 4.79 2.03 5.73
N ALA A 24 3.55 2.13 6.20
CA ALA A 24 2.89 1.02 6.88
C ALA A 24 2.64 -0.17 5.94
N ASP A 25 2.24 0.09 4.68
CA ASP A 25 2.04 -0.94 3.66
C ASP A 25 3.36 -1.57 3.20
N GLU A 26 4.45 -0.83 3.19
CA GLU A 26 5.80 -1.34 2.96
C GLU A 26 6.18 -2.34 4.06
N LEU A 27 6.00 -1.96 5.33
CA LEU A 27 6.32 -2.84 6.44
C LEU A 27 5.42 -4.09 6.48
N ALA A 28 4.13 -3.92 6.16
CA ALA A 28 3.22 -5.05 5.99
C ALA A 28 3.65 -5.96 4.84
N THR A 29 4.14 -5.40 3.73
CA THR A 29 4.70 -6.16 2.61
C THR A 29 5.93 -6.95 3.06
N ARG A 30 6.88 -6.34 3.76
CA ARG A 30 8.06 -7.03 4.33
C ARG A 30 7.65 -8.14 5.29
N HIS A 31 6.59 -7.94 6.08
CA HIS A 31 6.04 -8.99 6.94
C HIS A 31 5.54 -10.19 6.13
N LEU A 32 4.75 -9.94 5.08
CA LEU A 32 4.21 -10.99 4.20
C LEU A 32 5.30 -11.72 3.41
N MET A 33 6.39 -11.04 3.03
CA MET A 33 7.51 -11.68 2.34
C MET A 33 8.12 -12.81 3.18
N LYS A 34 8.26 -12.60 4.49
CA LYS A 34 8.80 -13.61 5.42
C LYS A 34 7.96 -14.88 5.47
N SER A 35 6.64 -14.80 5.26
CA SER A 35 5.74 -15.95 5.31
C SER A 35 5.47 -16.57 3.94
N HIS A 36 5.49 -15.80 2.85
CA HIS A 36 5.04 -16.26 1.53
C HIS A 36 6.16 -16.46 0.50
N VAL A 37 7.29 -15.77 0.66
CA VAL A 37 8.50 -15.92 -0.17
C VAL A 37 9.76 -16.00 0.73
N PRO A 38 9.81 -16.98 1.66
CA PRO A 38 10.84 -17.04 2.70
C PRO A 38 12.25 -17.25 2.15
N ASP A 39 12.40 -17.98 1.04
CA ASP A 39 13.72 -18.21 0.42
C ASP A 39 14.24 -16.93 -0.23
N LEU A 40 13.38 -16.19 -0.93
CA LEU A 40 13.72 -14.86 -1.42
C LEU A 40 14.07 -13.92 -0.26
N ASN A 41 13.25 -13.88 0.79
CA ASN A 41 13.51 -13.02 1.94
C ASN A 41 14.87 -13.33 2.59
N ARG A 42 15.23 -14.61 2.72
CA ARG A 42 16.52 -15.01 3.26
C ARG A 42 17.68 -14.53 2.39
N ILE A 43 17.59 -14.66 1.06
CA ILE A 43 18.64 -14.16 0.15
C ILE A 43 18.77 -12.63 0.24
N LEU A 44 17.66 -11.91 0.37
CA LEU A 44 17.69 -10.47 0.58
C LEU A 44 18.40 -10.08 1.88
N ASP A 45 18.11 -10.79 2.97
CA ASP A 45 18.73 -10.53 4.28
C ASP A 45 20.22 -10.95 4.29
N GLU A 46 20.59 -12.07 3.63
CA GLU A 46 21.98 -12.54 3.51
C GLU A 46 22.87 -11.58 2.71
N LEU A 47 22.30 -10.91 1.70
CA LEU A 47 23.01 -10.00 0.80
C LEU A 47 22.80 -8.51 1.15
N ASP A 48 22.13 -8.22 2.27
CA ASP A 48 21.79 -6.85 2.72
C ASP A 48 21.11 -6.00 1.62
N VAL A 49 20.17 -6.61 0.89
CA VAL A 49 19.45 -5.96 -0.21
C VAL A 49 18.21 -5.24 0.34
N GLU A 50 18.22 -3.92 0.26
CA GLU A 50 17.08 -3.07 0.63
C GLU A 50 15.98 -3.11 -0.45
N VAL A 51 15.11 -4.12 -0.38
CA VAL A 51 13.99 -4.28 -1.32
C VAL A 51 12.93 -3.17 -1.18
N SER A 52 12.91 -2.48 -0.04
CA SER A 52 11.95 -1.45 0.32
C SER A 52 11.88 -0.33 -0.73
N LEU A 53 13.02 0.06 -1.31
CA LEU A 53 13.05 1.08 -2.35
C LEU A 53 12.22 0.69 -3.59
N VAL A 54 12.25 -0.59 -3.97
CA VAL A 54 11.51 -1.13 -5.11
C VAL A 54 10.03 -1.27 -4.78
N THR A 55 9.70 -1.88 -3.64
CA THR A 55 8.31 -2.12 -3.23
C THR A 55 7.56 -0.83 -2.92
N VAL A 56 8.22 0.18 -2.34
CA VAL A 56 7.62 1.52 -2.13
C VAL A 56 7.22 2.14 -3.47
N ASN A 57 8.07 2.06 -4.50
CA ASN A 57 7.71 2.56 -5.82
C ASN A 57 6.46 1.83 -6.39
N TRP A 58 6.35 0.52 -6.21
CA TRP A 58 5.18 -0.24 -6.64
C TRP A 58 3.91 0.18 -5.90
N LEU A 59 4.01 0.38 -4.58
CA LEU A 59 2.93 0.82 -3.70
C LEU A 59 2.45 2.24 -4.01
N ILE A 60 3.36 3.20 -4.17
CA ILE A 60 3.01 4.61 -4.45
C ILE A 60 2.39 4.74 -5.84
N THR A 61 2.91 4.03 -6.83
CA THR A 61 2.41 4.13 -8.21
C THR A 61 1.23 3.21 -8.48
N LEU A 62 0.83 2.37 -7.53
CA LEU A 62 -0.12 1.26 -7.74
C LEU A 62 0.18 0.49 -9.02
N PHE A 63 1.47 0.18 -9.20
CA PHE A 63 2.06 -0.50 -10.35
C PHE A 63 1.99 0.23 -11.70
N ALA A 64 1.43 1.45 -11.77
CA ALA A 64 1.15 2.13 -13.03
C ALA A 64 2.40 2.40 -13.89
N THR A 65 3.57 2.47 -13.26
CA THR A 65 4.85 2.74 -13.95
C THR A 65 5.65 1.47 -14.25
N VAL A 66 5.26 0.32 -13.72
CA VAL A 66 6.07 -0.91 -13.75
C VAL A 66 5.39 -2.10 -14.43
N LEU A 67 4.05 -2.16 -14.43
CA LEU A 67 3.31 -3.22 -15.13
C LEU A 67 2.95 -2.81 -16.57
N PRO A 68 3.01 -3.73 -17.54
CA PRO A 68 2.43 -3.51 -18.86
C PRO A 68 0.95 -3.15 -18.77
N THR A 69 0.47 -2.22 -19.61
CA THR A 69 -0.90 -1.67 -19.54
C THR A 69 -2.00 -2.73 -19.46
N ARG A 70 -1.88 -3.83 -20.23
CA ARG A 70 -2.86 -4.93 -20.20
C ARG A 70 -2.94 -5.59 -18.82
N THR A 71 -1.79 -5.87 -18.21
CA THR A 71 -1.69 -6.46 -16.87
C THR A 71 -2.17 -5.46 -15.81
N LEU A 72 -1.76 -4.20 -15.93
CA LEU A 72 -2.13 -3.13 -15.02
C LEU A 72 -3.65 -2.96 -14.92
N LEU A 73 -4.35 -2.84 -16.06
CA LEU A 73 -5.80 -2.67 -16.07
C LEU A 73 -6.51 -3.85 -15.40
N ARG A 74 -6.04 -5.08 -15.64
CA ARG A 74 -6.60 -6.26 -14.99
C ARG A 74 -6.37 -6.25 -13.48
N VAL A 75 -5.17 -5.88 -13.03
CA VAL A 75 -4.87 -5.72 -11.60
C VAL A 75 -5.79 -4.68 -10.98
N TRP A 76 -6.01 -3.56 -11.66
CA TRP A 76 -6.89 -2.50 -11.18
C TRP A 76 -8.35 -2.94 -11.08
N ASP A 77 -8.87 -3.76 -12.00
CA ASP A 77 -10.21 -4.36 -11.86
C ASP A 77 -10.35 -5.08 -10.50
N PHE A 78 -9.36 -5.88 -10.11
CA PHE A 78 -9.35 -6.57 -8.82
C PHE A 78 -9.15 -5.63 -7.63
N VAL A 79 -8.39 -4.54 -7.79
CA VAL A 79 -8.25 -3.52 -6.73
C VAL A 79 -9.58 -2.81 -6.49
N PHE A 80 -10.31 -2.46 -7.54
CA PHE A 80 -11.64 -1.84 -7.40
C PHE A 80 -12.68 -2.82 -6.87
N TYR A 81 -12.58 -4.11 -7.18
CA TYR A 81 -13.52 -5.12 -6.74
C TYR A 81 -13.27 -5.61 -5.30
N ALA A 82 -12.05 -6.06 -4.99
CA ALA A 82 -11.70 -6.67 -3.71
C ALA A 82 -11.00 -5.70 -2.73
N GLY A 83 -10.69 -4.47 -3.17
CA GLY A 83 -10.08 -3.44 -2.34
C GLY A 83 -8.55 -3.56 -2.25
N SER A 84 -7.98 -2.87 -1.26
CA SER A 84 -6.53 -2.69 -1.17
C SER A 84 -5.74 -3.93 -0.74
N VAL A 85 -6.40 -4.99 -0.26
CA VAL A 85 -5.77 -6.31 -0.04
C VAL A 85 -5.17 -6.88 -1.32
N THR A 86 -5.79 -6.58 -2.48
CA THR A 86 -5.32 -7.01 -3.80
C THR A 86 -3.90 -6.55 -4.08
N ILE A 87 -3.53 -5.35 -3.62
CA ILE A 87 -2.19 -4.77 -3.84
C ILE A 87 -1.11 -5.70 -3.26
N PHE A 88 -1.31 -6.22 -2.05
CA PHE A 88 -0.37 -7.14 -1.41
C PHE A 88 -0.34 -8.50 -2.10
N ARG A 89 -1.50 -9.03 -2.51
CA ARG A 89 -1.58 -10.28 -3.27
C ARG A 89 -0.80 -10.17 -4.58
N VAL A 90 -0.88 -9.02 -5.27
CA VAL A 90 -0.11 -8.76 -6.49
C VAL A 90 1.39 -8.72 -6.19
N ILE A 91 1.84 -7.98 -5.18
CA ILE A 91 3.27 -7.89 -4.82
C ILE A 91 3.84 -9.30 -4.56
N ILE A 92 3.20 -10.06 -3.69
CA ILE A 92 3.65 -11.40 -3.31
C ILE A 92 3.58 -12.35 -4.52
N SER A 93 2.56 -12.24 -5.37
CA SER A 93 2.46 -13.06 -6.58
C SER A 93 3.59 -12.79 -7.56
N ILE A 94 3.90 -11.52 -7.84
CA ILE A 94 4.99 -11.14 -8.75
C ILE A 94 6.34 -11.67 -8.22
N MET A 95 6.59 -11.55 -6.91
CA MET A 95 7.79 -12.09 -6.28
C MET A 95 7.81 -13.62 -6.34
N LYS A 96 6.69 -14.28 -6.02
CA LYS A 96 6.60 -15.74 -5.97
C LYS A 96 6.81 -16.38 -7.34
N MET A 97 6.26 -15.77 -8.40
CA MET A 97 6.42 -16.25 -9.79
C MET A 97 7.87 -16.34 -10.24
N LYS A 98 8.77 -15.59 -9.60
CA LYS A 98 10.19 -15.45 -9.98
C LYS A 98 11.14 -15.74 -8.81
N GLU A 99 10.63 -16.31 -7.72
CA GLU A 99 11.40 -16.57 -6.50
C GLU A 99 12.61 -17.46 -6.80
N ASP A 100 12.40 -18.60 -7.46
CA ASP A 100 13.47 -19.57 -7.76
C ASP A 100 14.58 -18.92 -8.60
N GLU A 101 14.21 -18.17 -9.63
CA GLU A 101 15.15 -17.47 -10.52
C GLU A 101 16.00 -16.45 -9.75
N ILE A 102 15.40 -15.65 -8.88
CA ILE A 102 16.11 -14.62 -8.11
C ILE A 102 16.99 -15.26 -7.03
N VAL A 103 16.51 -16.30 -6.37
CA VAL A 103 17.27 -17.04 -5.36
C VAL A 103 18.51 -17.66 -5.99
N ASP A 104 18.39 -18.24 -7.19
CA ASP A 104 19.51 -18.81 -7.92
C ASP A 104 20.52 -17.73 -8.35
N ILE A 105 20.06 -16.57 -8.81
CA ILE A 105 20.93 -15.41 -9.08
C ILE A 105 21.69 -15.01 -7.81
N GLY A 106 20.99 -14.83 -6.68
CA GLY A 106 21.63 -14.42 -5.42
C GLY A 106 22.65 -15.44 -4.91
N ARG A 107 22.38 -16.74 -5.04
CA ARG A 107 23.32 -17.80 -4.62
C ARG A 107 24.54 -17.90 -5.53
N SER A 108 24.36 -17.71 -6.84
CA SER A 108 25.43 -17.86 -7.82
C SER A 108 26.31 -16.62 -7.92
N SER A 109 25.73 -15.42 -8.02
CA SER A 109 26.47 -14.18 -8.15
C SER A 109 26.99 -13.64 -6.81
N LYS A 110 26.26 -13.91 -5.71
CA LYS A 110 26.49 -13.31 -4.38
C LYS A 110 26.58 -11.79 -4.42
N SER A 111 25.88 -11.17 -5.36
CA SER A 111 25.88 -9.73 -5.62
C SER A 111 24.53 -9.13 -5.27
N SER A 112 24.53 -8.17 -4.34
CA SER A 112 23.33 -7.42 -3.95
C SER A 112 22.74 -6.64 -5.13
N ALA A 113 23.61 -6.07 -5.99
CA ALA A 113 23.19 -5.32 -7.17
C ALA A 113 22.46 -6.19 -8.19
N ASP A 114 22.90 -7.42 -8.42
CA ASP A 114 22.25 -8.31 -9.39
C ASP A 114 20.86 -8.71 -8.93
N VAL A 115 20.71 -9.05 -7.64
CA VAL A 115 19.43 -9.37 -7.02
C VAL A 115 18.50 -8.15 -7.04
N PHE A 116 19.00 -6.97 -6.67
CA PHE A 116 18.21 -5.74 -6.73
C PHE A 116 17.72 -5.42 -8.15
N ASN A 117 18.61 -5.55 -9.14
CA ASN A 117 18.26 -5.33 -10.55
C ASN A 117 17.20 -6.34 -11.02
N ALA A 118 17.38 -7.63 -10.71
CA ALA A 118 16.40 -8.66 -11.03
C ALA A 118 15.01 -8.31 -10.45
N ILE A 119 14.95 -7.94 -9.17
CA ILE A 119 13.69 -7.58 -8.49
C ILE A 119 13.05 -6.33 -9.10
N SER A 120 13.82 -5.28 -9.35
CA SER A 120 13.29 -4.02 -9.91
C SER A 120 12.68 -4.18 -11.30
N HIS A 121 13.15 -5.15 -12.09
CA HIS A 121 12.61 -5.46 -13.41
C HIS A 121 11.46 -6.47 -13.39
N LEU A 122 11.18 -7.14 -12.26
CA LEU A 122 10.15 -8.18 -12.17
C LEU A 122 8.81 -7.80 -12.79
N PRO A 123 8.18 -6.65 -12.44
CA PRO A 123 6.81 -6.41 -12.89
C PRO A 123 6.73 -6.26 -14.41
N HIS A 124 7.78 -5.76 -15.06
CA HIS A 124 7.83 -5.62 -16.52
C HIS A 124 7.80 -6.99 -17.23
N SER A 125 8.31 -8.04 -16.58
CA SER A 125 8.30 -9.40 -17.10
C SER A 125 6.93 -10.09 -16.99
N VAL A 126 5.99 -9.53 -16.23
CA VAL A 126 4.67 -10.13 -15.95
C VAL A 126 3.69 -9.80 -17.08
N THR A 127 3.80 -10.59 -18.15
CA THR A 127 2.95 -10.49 -19.34
C THR A 127 1.80 -11.50 -19.34
N GLU A 128 1.97 -12.62 -18.63
CA GLU A 128 0.97 -13.69 -18.49
C GLU A 128 -0.04 -13.36 -17.39
N VAL A 129 -1.01 -12.51 -17.74
CA VAL A 129 -2.04 -12.01 -16.82
C VAL A 129 -2.81 -13.13 -16.11
N ASP A 130 -3.13 -14.21 -16.82
CA ASP A 130 -3.91 -15.31 -16.25
C ASP A 130 -3.14 -16.05 -15.16
N LYS A 131 -1.82 -16.24 -15.34
CA LYS A 131 -0.95 -16.81 -14.29
C LYS A 131 -0.85 -15.87 -13.09
N LEU A 132 -0.70 -14.56 -13.31
CA LEU A 132 -0.71 -13.60 -12.20
C LEU A 132 -2.01 -13.71 -11.38
N VAL A 133 -3.16 -13.81 -12.04
CA VAL A 133 -4.46 -13.96 -11.38
C VAL A 133 -4.57 -15.28 -10.62
N GLU A 134 -4.04 -16.38 -11.18
CA GLU A 134 -3.99 -17.68 -10.50
C GLU A 134 -3.19 -17.59 -9.19
N TYR A 135 -1.99 -17.00 -9.23
CA TYR A 135 -1.20 -16.76 -8.02
C TYR A 135 -1.94 -15.85 -7.03
N MET A 136 -2.53 -14.75 -7.49
CA MET A 136 -3.29 -13.84 -6.62
C MET A 136 -4.44 -14.55 -5.89
N THR A 137 -5.13 -15.45 -6.59
CA THR A 137 -6.25 -16.24 -6.04
C THR A 137 -5.75 -17.30 -5.06
N SER A 138 -4.58 -17.89 -5.30
CA SER A 138 -3.98 -18.86 -4.37
C SER A 138 -3.71 -18.27 -2.97
N PHE A 139 -3.48 -16.95 -2.89
CA PHE A 139 -3.26 -16.23 -1.64
C PHE A 139 -4.53 -15.67 -1.01
N GLU A 140 -5.71 -15.93 -1.56
CA GLU A 140 -6.96 -15.30 -1.10
C GLU A 140 -7.27 -15.55 0.38
N PHE A 141 -7.02 -16.78 0.83
CA PHE A 141 -7.29 -17.20 2.22
C PHE A 141 -6.13 -16.92 3.18
N THR A 142 -4.92 -16.69 2.68
CA THR A 142 -3.75 -16.43 3.53
C THR A 142 -3.46 -14.94 3.67
N ILE A 143 -3.66 -14.16 2.61
CA ILE A 143 -3.55 -12.70 2.58
C ILE A 143 -4.96 -12.13 2.58
N THR A 144 -5.56 -12.05 3.76
CA THR A 144 -6.95 -11.59 3.95
C THR A 144 -6.99 -10.09 4.25
N ASP A 145 -8.13 -9.44 3.97
CA ASP A 145 -8.33 -8.02 4.29
C ASP A 145 -8.16 -7.75 5.79
N HIS A 146 -8.64 -8.68 6.64
CA HIS A 146 -8.44 -8.60 8.09
C HIS A 146 -6.95 -8.59 8.48
N LEU A 147 -6.16 -9.52 7.93
CA LEU A 147 -4.71 -9.57 8.19
C LEU A 147 -4.04 -8.25 7.79
N ILE A 148 -4.33 -7.74 6.59
CA ILE A 148 -3.75 -6.50 6.10
C ILE A 148 -4.12 -5.31 6.98
N ARG A 149 -5.38 -5.22 7.42
CA ARG A 149 -5.81 -4.15 8.34
C ARG A 149 -5.07 -4.20 9.67
N GLU A 150 -4.86 -5.38 10.23
CA GLU A 150 -4.14 -5.52 11.50
C GLU A 150 -2.64 -5.20 11.35
N LEU A 151 -2.01 -5.64 10.26
CA LEU A 151 -0.62 -5.27 9.94
C LEU A 151 -0.47 -3.75 9.76
N ARG A 152 -1.38 -3.12 9.00
CA ARG A 152 -1.40 -1.67 8.80
C ARG A 152 -1.51 -0.91 10.12
N LYS A 153 -2.51 -1.24 10.95
CA LYS A 153 -2.69 -0.59 12.25
C LYS A 153 -1.45 -0.72 13.13
N LYS A 154 -0.89 -1.93 13.21
CA LYS A 154 0.33 -2.20 13.98
C LYS A 154 1.50 -1.33 13.51
N HIS A 155 1.77 -1.32 12.21
CA HIS A 155 2.91 -0.59 11.65
C HIS A 155 2.71 0.93 11.68
N GLN A 156 1.48 1.43 11.46
CA GLN A 156 1.15 2.84 11.64
C GLN A 156 1.39 3.30 13.07
N ALA A 157 0.98 2.52 14.08
CA ALA A 157 1.20 2.88 15.48
C ALA A 157 2.69 2.99 15.82
N ILE A 158 3.51 2.07 15.30
CA ILE A 158 4.97 2.10 15.49
C ILE A 158 5.56 3.37 14.85
N LEU A 159 5.20 3.66 13.60
CA LEU A 159 5.71 4.83 12.87
C LEU A 159 5.27 6.17 13.51
N MET A 160 4.03 6.25 14.01
CA MET A 160 3.55 7.42 14.73
C MET A 160 4.29 7.63 16.05
N ALA A 161 4.56 6.56 16.80
CA ALA A 161 5.31 6.64 18.04
C ALA A 161 6.75 7.12 17.81
N ASP A 162 7.41 6.65 16.75
CA ASP A 162 8.77 7.08 16.36
C ASP A 162 8.82 8.56 15.99
N GLN A 163 7.75 9.08 15.38
CA GLN A 163 7.60 10.50 15.04
C GLN A 163 7.10 11.38 16.21
N GLY A 164 6.92 10.82 17.41
CA GLY A 164 6.41 11.54 18.58
C GLY A 164 4.94 11.97 18.48
N MET A 165 4.16 11.36 17.59
CA MET A 165 2.73 11.64 17.37
C MET A 165 1.87 10.73 18.26
N ILE A 166 0.98 11.32 19.07
CA ILE A 166 0.08 10.57 19.98
C ILE A 166 -1.13 10.07 19.18
N VAL A 167 -1.45 8.77 19.27
CA VAL A 167 -2.55 8.14 18.54
C VAL A 167 -3.91 8.50 19.17
N ASN A 168 -4.76 9.22 18.45
CA ASN A 168 -6.21 9.20 18.66
C ASN A 168 -6.82 8.14 17.72
N THR A 169 -7.21 6.99 18.26
CA THR A 169 -7.70 5.81 17.54
C THR A 169 -9.11 5.94 16.94
N THR A 170 -9.71 7.14 16.90
CA THR A 170 -11.14 7.34 16.64
C THR A 170 -11.50 8.07 15.34
N THR A 171 -10.54 8.39 14.48
CA THR A 171 -10.82 9.21 13.27
C THR A 171 -10.75 8.39 11.97
N ASP A 172 -11.87 7.78 11.59
CA ASP A 172 -12.11 7.12 10.29
C ASP A 172 -12.29 8.14 9.14
N THR A 173 -11.39 9.11 8.97
CA THR A 173 -11.49 10.06 7.85
C THR A 173 -10.17 10.27 7.13
N ASN A 174 -10.21 10.15 5.80
CA ASN A 174 -9.12 10.32 4.84
C ASN A 174 -8.63 11.77 4.65
N LEU A 175 -8.97 12.67 5.58
CA LEU A 175 -8.54 14.06 5.56
C LEU A 175 -7.55 14.29 6.71
N PRO A 176 -6.35 14.86 6.45
CA PRO A 176 -5.51 15.30 7.53
C PRO A 176 -6.27 16.35 8.33
N SER A 177 -6.47 16.11 9.63
CA SER A 177 -6.94 17.12 10.57
C SER A 177 -5.84 18.16 10.73
N LYS A 178 -5.68 19.04 9.74
CA LYS A 178 -5.08 20.35 9.97
C LYS A 178 -6.00 21.03 10.97
N GLU A 179 -5.47 21.46 12.11
CA GLU A 179 -6.15 22.47 12.92
C GLU A 179 -6.40 23.67 12.01
N PHE A 180 -7.63 23.77 11.51
CA PHE A 180 -8.07 24.86 10.66
C PHE A 180 -8.18 26.09 11.56
N ASN A 181 -7.18 26.97 11.48
CA ASN A 181 -7.20 28.22 12.23
C ASN A 181 -8.25 29.17 11.60
N VAL A 182 -9.46 29.16 12.17
CA VAL A 182 -10.66 29.86 11.67
C VAL A 182 -10.54 31.39 11.80
N GLY A 183 -9.48 31.90 12.42
CA GLY A 183 -9.30 33.33 12.72
C GLY A 183 -9.11 34.25 11.51
N ASN A 184 -8.77 33.73 10.32
CA ASN A 184 -8.39 34.55 9.16
C ASN A 184 -9.34 34.44 7.95
N TRP A 185 -10.59 34.04 8.14
CA TRP A 185 -11.53 33.91 7.02
C TRP A 185 -12.33 35.18 6.73
N PRO A 186 -12.49 35.58 5.45
CA PRO A 186 -13.44 36.65 5.10
C PRO A 186 -14.87 36.21 5.39
N ASP A 187 -15.64 37.08 6.07
CA ASP A 187 -16.95 36.84 6.71
C ASP A 187 -17.99 36.06 5.90
N ARG A 188 -17.91 36.11 4.57
CA ARG A 188 -18.85 35.41 3.67
C ARG A 188 -18.66 33.89 3.65
N LYS A 189 -17.45 33.37 3.91
CA LYS A 189 -17.22 31.91 3.98
C LYS A 189 -17.61 31.32 5.34
N ALA A 190 -17.39 32.07 6.42
CA ALA A 190 -17.76 31.66 7.77
C ALA A 190 -19.28 31.52 7.94
N SER A 191 -20.05 32.41 7.31
CA SER A 191 -21.52 32.38 7.32
C SER A 191 -22.10 31.19 6.55
N TYR A 192 -21.50 30.82 5.41
CA TYR A 192 -21.95 29.68 4.61
C TYR A 192 -21.76 28.34 5.34
N ILE A 193 -20.62 28.17 6.01
CA ILE A 193 -20.31 26.93 6.74
C ILE A 193 -21.09 26.84 8.05
N LYS A 194 -21.31 27.95 8.78
CA LYS A 194 -22.22 27.96 9.95
C LYS A 194 -23.63 27.52 9.57
N SER A 195 -24.17 28.00 8.44
CA SER A 195 -25.51 27.58 7.99
C SER A 195 -25.58 26.10 7.60
N SER A 196 -24.49 25.55 7.05
CA SER A 196 -24.40 24.14 6.63
C SER A 196 -24.27 23.20 7.84
N ILE A 197 -23.49 23.60 8.85
CA ILE A 197 -23.36 22.85 10.11
C ILE A 197 -24.69 22.85 10.88
N GLN A 198 -25.36 24.00 10.94
CA GLN A 198 -26.65 24.11 11.65
C GLN A 198 -27.78 23.32 10.98
N LYS A 199 -27.75 23.18 9.64
CA LYS A 199 -28.62 22.25 8.91
C LYS A 199 -28.31 20.78 9.22
N LYS A 200 -27.03 20.41 9.33
CA LYS A 200 -26.60 19.02 9.61
C LYS A 200 -26.95 18.61 11.05
N THR A 201 -26.79 19.50 12.03
CA THR A 201 -27.16 19.24 13.44
C THR A 201 -28.68 19.11 13.64
N LYS A 202 -29.49 19.78 12.82
CA LYS A 202 -30.95 19.63 12.84
C LYS A 202 -31.43 18.30 12.25
N MET A 203 -30.64 17.70 11.35
CA MET A 203 -30.96 16.43 10.69
C MET A 203 -30.67 15.20 11.57
N ILE A 204 -29.78 15.34 12.56
CA ILE A 204 -29.36 14.25 13.47
C ILE A 204 -30.27 14.18 14.72
N ARG A 205 -31.14 15.18 14.94
CA ARG A 205 -32.04 15.26 16.11
C ARG A 205 -33.51 14.93 15.80
N ASN A 206 -33.82 14.42 14.60
CA ASN A 206 -35.14 13.91 14.24
C ASN A 206 -35.04 12.42 13.92
#